data_AF-I1E340-F1
#
_entry.id   AF-I1E340-F1
#
_cell.length_a   1.000
_cell.length_b   1.000
_cell.length_c   1.000
_cell.angle_alpha   90.00
_cell.angle_beta   90.00
_cell.angle_gamma   90.00
#
_symmetry.space_group_name_H-M   'P 1'
#
loop_
_entity.id
_entity.type
_entity.pdbx_description
1 polymer ?
#
loop_
_entity_poly.entity_id
_entity_poly.type
_entity_poly.pdbx_seq_one_letter_code
_entity_poly.pdbx_strand_id
1 'polypeptide(L)' 'MFSTVELRHIRLCLSKQLAAQRAELLTLDEDSDEYMERANDLMVLDSIIAKIDRELE' A
#
# COMPACT_ATOMS: atom_id res chain seq x y z
N MET A 1 14.69 -15.24 1.35
CA MET A 1 13.68 -14.75 2.31
C MET A 1 14.26 -13.51 2.97
N PHE A 2 13.45 -12.47 3.14
CA PHE A 2 13.85 -11.29 3.92
C PHE A 2 13.91 -11.65 5.41
N SER A 3 14.86 -11.06 6.11
CA SER A 3 14.92 -11.08 7.57
C SER A 3 13.78 -10.28 8.20
N THR A 4 13.51 -10.49 9.48
CA THR A 4 12.51 -9.73 10.25
C THR A 4 12.77 -8.22 10.22
N VAL A 5 14.04 -7.80 10.26
CA VAL A 5 14.42 -6.38 10.20
C VAL A 5 14.11 -5.79 8.83
N GLU A 6 14.43 -6.52 7.76
CA GLU A 6 14.11 -6.12 6.39
C GLU A 6 12.60 -6.07 6.17
N LEU A 7 11.83 -7.05 6.65
CA LEU A 7 10.37 -7.07 6.57
C LEU A 7 9.74 -5.87 7.29
N ARG A 8 10.23 -5.51 8.49
CA ARG A 8 9.78 -4.31 9.21
C ARG A 8 10.07 -3.04 8.43
N HIS A 9 11.24 -2.94 7.81
CA HIS A 9 11.61 -1.79 7.00
C HIS A 9 10.74 -1.68 5.74
N ILE A 10 10.57 -2.78 5.00
CA ILE A 10 9.69 -2.87 3.83
C ILE A 10 8.28 -2.44 4.22
N ARG A 11 7.71 -3.02 5.27
CA ARG A 11 6.37 -2.66 5.77
C ARG A 11 6.23 -1.17 6.04
N LEU A 12 7.21 -0.56 6.72
CA LEU A 12 7.20 0.87 7.03
C LEU A 12 7.21 1.73 5.77
N CYS A 13 8.04 1.39 4.79
CA CYS A 13 8.13 2.11 3.53
C CYS A 13 6.83 2.01 2.73
N LEU A 14 6.28 0.80 2.59
CA LEU A 14 5.00 0.58 1.88
C LEU A 14 3.85 1.32 2.58
N SER A 15 3.79 1.31 3.91
CA SER A 15 2.75 2.01 4.67
C SER A 15 2.79 3.54 4.45
N LYS A 16 3.99 4.12 4.39
CA LYS A 16 4.18 5.55 4.09
C LYS A 16 3.73 5.87 2.66
N GLN A 17 4.12 5.03 1.71
CA GLN A 17 3.73 5.21 0.31
C GLN A 17 2.21 5.09 0.13
N LEU A 18 1.58 4.10 0.75
CA LEU A 18 0.14 3.91 0.75
C LEU A 18 -0.59 5.15 1.30
N ALA A 19 -0.12 5.70 2.42
CA ALA A 19 -0.72 6.90 3.00
C ALA A 19 -0.62 8.12 2.07
N ALA A 20 0.53 8.33 1.43
CA ALA A 20 0.73 9.41 0.48
C ALA A 20 -0.16 9.25 -0.76
N GLN A 21 -0.18 8.06 -1.36
CA GLN A 21 -0.96 7.80 -2.56
C GLN A 21 -2.47 7.81 -2.31
N ARG A 22 -2.93 7.40 -1.11
CA ARG A 22 -4.33 7.58 -0.71
C ARG A 22 -4.71 9.06 -0.63
N ALA A 23 -3.82 9.91 -0.12
CA ALA A 23 -4.06 11.36 -0.08
C ALA A 23 -4.13 11.95 -1.50
N GLU A 24 -3.30 11.47 -2.44
CA GLU A 24 -3.39 11.84 -3.85
C GLU A 24 -4.67 11.33 -4.52
N LEU A 25 -5.10 10.10 -4.21
CA LEU A 25 -6.32 9.50 -4.77
C LEU A 25 -7.56 10.34 -4.46
N LEU A 26 -7.64 10.93 -3.25
CA LEU A 26 -8.73 11.82 -2.85
C LEU A 26 -8.83 13.12 -3.66
N THR A 27 -7.81 13.43 -4.48
CA THR A 27 -7.81 14.60 -5.36
C THR A 27 -8.34 14.29 -6.77
N LEU A 28 -8.55 13.01 -7.09
CA LEU A 28 -9.06 12.56 -8.37
C LEU A 28 -10.59 12.44 -8.34
N ASP A 29 -11.18 12.53 -9.53
CA ASP A 29 -12.61 12.25 -9.71
C ASP A 29 -12.87 10.75 -9.56
N GLU A 30 -13.77 10.36 -8.65
CA GLU A 30 -14.04 8.96 -8.29
C GLU A 30 -14.59 8.15 -9.46
N ASP A 31 -15.26 8.80 -10.42
CA ASP A 31 -15.81 8.17 -11.61
C ASP A 31 -14.80 8.08 -12.77
N SER A 32 -13.57 8.59 -12.58
CA SER A 32 -12.52 8.52 -13.61
C SER A 32 -11.83 7.15 -13.65
N ASP A 33 -11.46 6.72 -14.86
CA ASP A 33 -10.66 5.51 -15.05
C ASP A 33 -9.35 5.55 -14.25
N GLU A 34 -8.72 6.74 -14.16
CA GLU A 34 -7.48 6.92 -13.39
C GLU A 34 -7.68 6.67 -11.88
N TYR A 35 -8.78 7.15 -11.30
CA TYR A 35 -9.11 6.85 -9.90
C TYR A 35 -9.29 5.35 -9.71
N MET A 36 -10.03 4.69 -10.59
CA MET A 36 -10.33 3.26 -10.48
C MET A 36 -9.06 2.41 -10.57
N GLU A 37 -8.16 2.73 -11.50
CA GLU A 37 -6.85 2.07 -11.61
C GLU A 37 -6.01 2.26 -10.35
N ARG A 38 -5.86 3.51 -9.88
CA ARG A 38 -5.07 3.79 -8.67
C ARG A 38 -5.68 3.19 -7.42
N ALA A 39 -7.00 3.16 -7.28
CA ALA A 39 -7.67 2.54 -6.15
C ALA A 39 -7.41 1.02 -6.11
N ASN A 40 -7.41 0.36 -7.27
CA ASN A 40 -7.05 -1.05 -7.38
C ASN A 40 -5.60 -1.31 -6.96
N ASP A 41 -4.66 -0.50 -7.44
CA ASP A 41 -3.25 -0.60 -7.06
C ASP A 41 -3.04 -0.45 -5.55
N LEU A 42 -3.75 0.50 -4.93
CA LEU A 42 -3.68 0.71 -3.48
C LEU A 42 -4.25 -0.47 -2.69
N MET A 43 -5.31 -1.11 -3.18
CA MET A 43 -5.87 -2.32 -2.57
C MET A 43 -4.88 -3.50 -2.63
N VAL A 44 -4.12 -3.63 -3.72
CA VAL A 44 -3.05 -4.62 -3.83
C VAL A 44 -1.92 -4.31 -2.85
N LEU A 45 -1.53 -3.04 -2.73
CA LEU A 45 -0.51 -2.59 -1.78
C LEU A 45 -0.89 -2.88 -0.33
N ASP A 46 -2.13 -2.59 0.06
CA ASP A 46 -2.71 -2.96 1.37
C ASP A 46 -2.60 -4.47 1.61
N SER A 47 -2.96 -5.28 0.60
CA SER A 47 -2.91 -6.74 0.69
C SER A 47 -1.49 -7.27 0.90
N ILE A 48 -0.49 -6.61 0.31
CA ILE A 48 0.92 -6.94 0.51
C ILE A 48 1.36 -6.58 1.93
N ILE A 49 1.00 -5.41 2.43
CA ILE A 49 1.30 -5.00 3.81
C ILE A 49 0.69 -5.98 4.81
N ALA A 50 -0.58 -6.36 4.62
CA ALA A 50 -1.28 -7.33 5.47
C ALA A 50 -0.68 -8.75 5.41
N LYS A 51 0.01 -9.12 4.32
CA LYS A 51 0.79 -10.36 4.26
C LYS A 51 2.08 -10.23 5.06
N ILE A 52 2.78 -9.09 4.96
CA ILE A 52 4.00 -8.86 5.73
C ILE A 52 3.71 -8.80 7.23
N ASP A 53 2.61 -8.18 7.65
CA ASP A 53 2.20 -8.15 9.07
C ASP A 53 2.01 -9.56 9.63
N ARG A 54 1.36 -10.46 8.87
CA ARG A 54 1.18 -11.87 9.24
C ARG A 54 2.48 -12.66 9.34
N GLU A 55 3.50 -12.32 8.56
CA GLU A 55 4.83 -12.95 8.63
C GLU A 55 5.70 -12.39 9.78
N LEU A 56 5.27 -11.27 10.39
CA LEU A 56 5.95 -10.62 11.52
C LEU A 56 5.33 -10.97 12.89
N GLU A 57 4.15 -11.59 12.90
CA GLU A 57 3.48 -12.18 14.08
C GLU A 57 4.17 -13.48 14.53
#